data_AF-A0A501W869-F1
#
_entry.id   AF-A0A501W869-F1
#
_cell.length_a   1.000
_cell.length_b   1.000
_cell.length_c   1.000
_cell.angle_alpha   90.00
_cell.angle_beta   90.00
_cell.angle_gamma   90.00
#
_symmetry.space_group_name_H-M   'P 1'
#
loop_
_entity.id
_entity.type
_entity.pdbx_description
1 polymer ?
#
loop_
_entity_poly.entity_id
_entity_poly.type
_entity_poly.pdbx_seq_one_letter_code
_entity_poly.pdbx_strand_id
1 'polypeptide(L)'
;MSQYPTRDKQSIQQLYNTILPALAEQIHQSIAPVLPMFDNFTLERVIDTWTRDPSAADTSEVVSVENGNVQQLGLRLRLEGFQKPGVEAFNLAKDLVFKLEYSSYTVGPDKNNVWLEKPYLERWEKTELEDVAGKWSEELVEELTQRLQKLI
;
A
#
# COMPACT_ATOMS: atom_id res chain seq x y z
N MET A 1 0.60 0.06 -34.98
CA MET A 1 0.07 0.81 -33.84
C MET A 1 0.26 -0.07 -32.61
N SER A 2 1.15 0.32 -31.70
CA SER A 2 1.45 -0.46 -30.50
C SER A 2 0.24 -0.41 -29.58
N GLN A 3 -0.46 -1.52 -29.41
CA GLN A 3 -1.52 -1.66 -28.41
C GLN A 3 -0.85 -1.66 -27.04
N TYR A 4 -0.92 -0.54 -26.33
CA TYR A 4 -0.54 -0.52 -24.92
C TYR A 4 -1.49 -1.44 -24.15
N PRO A 5 -0.99 -2.28 -23.24
CA PRO A 5 -1.83 -3.15 -22.44
C PRO A 5 -2.80 -2.29 -21.62
N THR A 6 -4.09 -2.58 -21.76
CA THR A 6 -5.17 -1.96 -20.99
C THR A 6 -5.35 -2.68 -19.67
N ARG A 7 -5.98 -2.02 -18.69
CA ARG A 7 -6.35 -2.65 -17.41
C ARG A 7 -7.16 -3.93 -17.65
N ASP A 8 -6.51 -5.07 -17.45
CA ASP A 8 -7.11 -6.39 -17.59
C ASP A 8 -6.76 -7.30 -16.40
N LYS A 9 -7.39 -8.48 -16.38
CA LYS A 9 -7.20 -9.46 -15.31
C LYS A 9 -5.73 -9.85 -15.12
N GLN A 10 -4.99 -10.05 -16.20
CA GLN A 10 -3.60 -10.47 -16.15
C GLN A 10 -2.71 -9.39 -15.52
N SER A 11 -2.94 -8.14 -15.90
CA SER A 11 -2.22 -6.98 -15.37
C SER A 11 -2.48 -6.81 -13.87
N ILE A 12 -3.74 -6.92 -13.43
CA ILE A 12 -4.11 -6.84 -12.02
C ILE A 12 -3.48 -8.02 -11.24
N GLN A 13 -3.49 -9.23 -11.80
CA GLN A 13 -2.87 -10.40 -11.18
C GLN A 13 -1.36 -10.26 -11.02
N GLN A 14 -0.65 -9.70 -12.00
CA GLN A 14 0.79 -9.45 -11.88
C GLN A 14 1.09 -8.47 -10.74
N LEU A 15 0.34 -7.37 -10.65
CA LEU A 15 0.50 -6.42 -9.54
C LEU A 15 0.25 -7.11 -8.20
N TYR A 16 -0.85 -7.85 -8.08
CA TYR A 16 -1.30 -8.45 -6.82
C TYR A 16 -0.44 -9.64 -6.33
N ASN A 17 0.04 -10.48 -7.27
CA ASN A 17 0.75 -11.72 -6.95
C ASN A 17 2.26 -11.61 -7.07
N THR A 18 2.79 -10.59 -7.74
CA THR A 18 4.24 -10.44 -7.95
C THR A 18 4.75 -9.14 -7.32
N ILE A 19 4.15 -8.01 -7.67
CA ILE A 19 4.67 -6.70 -7.25
C ILE A 19 4.36 -6.42 -5.77
N LEU A 20 3.11 -6.60 -5.34
CA LEU A 20 2.74 -6.34 -3.94
C LEU A 20 3.51 -7.22 -2.93
N PRO A 21 3.69 -8.54 -3.14
CA PRO A 21 4.50 -9.35 -2.23
C PRO A 21 5.97 -8.89 -2.16
N ALA A 22 6.56 -8.53 -3.31
CA ALA A 22 7.94 -8.02 -3.35
C ALA A 22 8.08 -6.70 -2.59
N LEU A 23 7.13 -5.77 -2.76
CA LEU A 23 7.08 -4.53 -1.98
C LEU A 23 6.86 -4.78 -0.49
N ALA A 24 5.97 -5.70 -0.13
CA ALA A 24 5.70 -6.04 1.26
C ALA A 24 6.95 -6.57 1.96
N GLU A 25 7.74 -7.42 1.27
CA GLU A 25 9.01 -7.92 1.79
C GLU A 25 10.02 -6.79 2.02
N GLN A 26 10.18 -5.88 1.05
CA GLN A 26 11.09 -4.73 1.18
C GLN A 26 10.66 -3.79 2.30
N ILE A 27 9.38 -3.44 2.36
CA ILE A 27 8.81 -2.60 3.43
C ILE A 27 9.04 -3.25 4.79
N HIS A 28 8.74 -4.55 4.92
CA HIS A 28 8.94 -5.27 6.18
C HIS A 28 10.41 -5.21 6.63
N GLN A 29 11.37 -5.39 5.72
CA GLN A 29 12.80 -5.27 6.03
C GLN A 29 13.16 -3.85 6.50
N SER A 30 12.64 -2.81 5.82
CA SER A 30 12.90 -1.41 6.17
C SER A 30 12.34 -1.01 7.53
N ILE A 31 11.16 -1.53 7.91
CA ILE A 31 10.49 -1.17 9.17
C ILE A 31 10.76 -2.16 10.32
N ALA A 32 11.46 -3.26 10.08
CA ALA A 32 11.79 -4.27 11.09
C ALA A 32 12.35 -3.69 12.41
N PRO A 33 13.20 -2.62 12.40
CA PRO A 33 13.70 -2.03 13.64
C PRO A 33 12.63 -1.37 14.53
N VAL A 34 11.50 -0.92 13.96
CA VAL A 34 10.43 -0.25 14.73
C VAL A 34 9.32 -1.21 15.18
N LEU A 35 9.22 -2.39 14.58
CA LEU A 35 8.18 -3.37 14.92
C LEU A 35 8.16 -3.78 16.41
N PRO A 36 9.30 -4.00 17.09
CA PRO A 36 9.31 -4.38 18.51
C PRO A 36 8.74 -3.32 19.46
N MET A 37 8.49 -2.10 18.97
CA MET A 37 7.88 -1.03 19.76
C MET A 37 6.35 -1.15 19.84
N PHE A 38 5.76 -2.12 19.15
CA PHE A 38 4.31 -2.34 19.07
C PHE A 38 3.94 -3.75 19.52
N ASP A 39 2.78 -3.88 20.14
CA ASP A 39 2.22 -5.18 20.56
C ASP A 39 1.82 -6.05 19.37
N ASN A 40 1.30 -5.43 18.32
CA ASN A 40 0.84 -6.12 17.13
C ASN A 40 1.22 -5.37 15.85
N PHE A 41 1.51 -6.14 14.81
CA PHE A 41 1.86 -5.67 13.48
C PHE A 41 1.10 -6.48 12.45
N THR A 42 0.53 -5.82 11.45
CA THR A 42 -0.07 -6.48 10.29
C THR A 42 0.27 -5.70 9.02
N LEU A 43 0.77 -6.41 8.01
CA LEU A 43 0.97 -5.89 6.66
C LEU A 43 0.17 -6.76 5.69
N GLU A 44 -0.95 -6.24 5.21
CA GLU A 44 -1.90 -6.97 4.39
C GLU A 44 -2.00 -6.39 2.97
N ARG A 45 -2.26 -7.26 1.98
CA ARG A 45 -2.64 -6.83 0.64
C ARG A 45 -4.12 -6.49 0.64
N VAL A 46 -4.47 -5.38 0.00
CA VAL A 46 -5.81 -4.83 0.02
C VAL A 46 -6.27 -4.54 -1.40
N ILE A 47 -7.56 -4.74 -1.65
CA ILE A 47 -8.24 -4.47 -2.93
C ILE A 47 -9.50 -3.69 -2.62
N ASP A 48 -9.70 -2.52 -3.23
CA ASP A 48 -10.95 -1.72 -3.26
C ASP A 48 -11.71 -1.50 -1.92
N THR A 49 -11.10 -1.77 -0.77
CA THR A 49 -11.73 -1.54 0.54
C THR A 49 -11.46 -0.14 1.09
N TRP A 50 -10.62 0.66 0.44
CA TRP A 50 -10.34 2.05 0.87
C TRP A 50 -11.52 3.00 0.65
N THR A 51 -12.39 2.72 -0.32
CA THR A 51 -13.54 3.54 -0.71
C THR A 51 -14.89 2.91 -0.42
N ARG A 52 -14.98 1.96 0.52
CA ARG A 52 -16.29 1.56 1.03
C ARG A 52 -16.86 2.72 1.83
N ASP A 53 -17.48 3.64 1.11
CA ASP A 53 -18.49 4.54 1.65
C ASP A 53 -19.58 3.63 2.25
N PRO A 54 -19.85 3.71 3.56
CA PRO A 54 -20.90 2.91 4.19
C PRO A 54 -22.29 3.13 3.56
N SER A 55 -22.45 4.20 2.76
CA SER A 55 -23.68 4.54 2.05
C SER A 55 -23.80 3.95 0.63
N ALA A 56 -22.75 3.32 0.10
CA ALA A 56 -22.80 2.62 -1.19
C ALA A 56 -23.49 1.25 -1.00
N ALA A 57 -24.81 1.29 -0.82
CA ALA A 57 -25.67 0.14 -0.89
C ALA A 57 -25.61 -0.49 -2.29
N ASP A 58 -25.58 -1.82 -2.32
CA ASP A 58 -25.97 -2.65 -3.45
C ASP A 58 -25.23 -2.45 -4.80
N THR A 59 -23.97 -2.86 -4.84
CA THR A 59 -23.47 -3.53 -6.05
C THR A 59 -23.33 -5.03 -5.76
N SER A 60 -24.16 -5.84 -6.41
CA SER A 60 -24.16 -7.30 -6.34
C SER A 60 -22.89 -7.95 -6.93
N GLU A 61 -21.95 -7.15 -7.43
CA GLU A 61 -20.69 -7.62 -7.98
C GLU A 61 -19.65 -7.76 -6.89
N VAL A 62 -19.20 -8.99 -6.67
CA VAL A 62 -18.04 -9.26 -5.80
C VAL A 62 -16.82 -8.65 -6.48
N VAL A 63 -16.30 -7.57 -5.90
CA VAL A 63 -15.04 -6.97 -6.32
C VAL A 63 -13.93 -7.99 -6.11
N SER A 64 -13.27 -8.40 -7.18
CA SER A 64 -12.22 -9.39 -7.13
C SER A 64 -11.22 -9.23 -8.27
N VAL A 65 -9.98 -9.62 -8.03
CA VAL A 65 -8.95 -9.73 -9.07
C VAL A 65 -9.41 -10.68 -10.20
N GLU A 66 -10.19 -11.71 -9.86
CA GLU A 66 -10.66 -12.71 -10.82
C GLU A 66 -11.65 -12.16 -11.84
N ASN A 67 -12.47 -11.19 -11.41
CA ASN A 67 -13.46 -10.50 -12.22
C ASN A 67 -12.88 -9.28 -12.96
N GLY A 68 -11.63 -8.89 -12.65
CA GLY A 68 -10.96 -7.73 -13.27
C GLY A 68 -11.63 -6.39 -12.97
N ASN A 69 -12.59 -6.35 -12.04
CA ASN A 69 -13.34 -5.17 -11.65
C ASN A 69 -12.68 -4.42 -10.47
N VAL A 70 -11.34 -4.42 -10.45
CA VAL A 70 -10.55 -3.74 -9.42
C VAL A 70 -10.21 -2.32 -9.85
N GLN A 71 -10.48 -1.33 -8.99
CA GLN A 71 -10.09 0.07 -9.22
C GLN A 71 -8.79 0.41 -8.51
N GLN A 72 -8.53 -0.22 -7.37
CA GLN A 72 -7.38 0.02 -6.51
C GLN A 72 -6.94 -1.25 -5.80
N LEU A 73 -5.63 -1.42 -5.68
CA LEU A 73 -5.00 -2.45 -4.86
C LEU A 73 -3.79 -1.87 -4.13
N GLY A 74 -3.13 -2.63 -3.26
CA GLY A 74 -2.02 -2.08 -2.49
C GLY A 74 -1.73 -2.80 -1.20
N LEU A 75 -0.97 -2.15 -0.32
CA LEU A 75 -0.58 -2.65 0.99
C LEU A 75 -1.14 -1.77 2.09
N ARG A 76 -1.54 -2.38 3.19
CA ARG A 76 -1.97 -1.69 4.41
C ARG A 76 -1.17 -2.20 5.59
N LEU A 77 -0.49 -1.27 6.25
CA LEU A 77 0.16 -1.48 7.51
C LEU A 77 -0.75 -1.07 8.67
N ARG A 78 -0.79 -1.90 9.70
CA ARG A 78 -1.29 -1.55 11.03
C ARG A 78 -0.24 -1.90 12.08
N LEU A 79 0.04 -0.94 12.94
CA LEU A 79 0.90 -1.03 14.10
C LEU A 79 0.06 -0.66 15.31
N GLU A 80 -0.11 -1.58 16.25
CA GLU A 80 -1.04 -1.43 17.36
C GLU A 80 -0.33 -1.58 18.70
N GLY A 81 -0.76 -0.80 19.69
CA GLY A 81 -0.24 -0.88 21.05
C GLY A 81 1.21 -0.43 21.14
N PHE A 82 1.52 0.79 20.70
CA PHE A 82 2.87 1.34 20.89
C PHE A 82 3.24 1.35 22.39
N GLN A 83 4.42 0.81 22.72
CA GLN A 83 4.91 0.71 24.10
C GLN A 83 6.21 1.49 24.31
N LYS A 84 6.14 2.52 25.15
CA LYS A 84 7.32 3.18 25.71
C LYS A 84 7.00 3.79 27.08
N PRO A 85 7.86 3.63 28.10
CA PRO A 85 7.65 4.26 29.40
C PRO A 85 7.48 5.79 29.27
N GLY A 86 6.44 6.32 29.92
CA GLY A 86 6.15 7.76 29.92
C GLY A 86 5.45 8.29 28.67
N VAL A 87 5.03 7.43 27.74
CA VAL A 87 4.30 7.81 26.52
C VAL A 87 2.94 7.08 26.51
N GLU A 88 1.87 7.79 26.18
CA GLU A 88 0.55 7.18 26.00
C GLU A 88 0.57 6.21 24.81
N ALA A 89 -0.07 5.05 24.96
CA ALA A 89 -0.15 4.06 23.89
C ALA A 89 -0.94 4.62 22.71
N PHE A 90 -0.45 4.36 21.49
CA PHE A 90 -1.14 4.76 20.26
C PHE A 90 -1.01 3.69 19.18
N ASN A 91 -1.91 3.79 18.21
CA ASN A 91 -1.91 2.96 17.01
C ASN A 91 -1.54 3.82 15.79
N LEU A 92 -0.96 3.18 14.79
CA LEU A 92 -0.56 3.78 13.54
C LEU A 92 -1.00 2.89 12.38
N ALA A 93 -1.54 3.49 11.33
CA ALA A 93 -1.90 2.80 10.11
C ALA A 93 -1.43 3.63 8.92
N LYS A 94 -0.89 2.96 7.91
CA LYS A 94 -0.39 3.61 6.69
C LYS A 94 -0.68 2.72 5.50
N ASP A 95 -1.06 3.33 4.39
CA ASP A 95 -1.42 2.63 3.16
C ASP A 95 -0.38 2.92 2.07
N LEU A 96 -0.17 1.96 1.17
CA LEU A 96 0.47 2.13 -0.12
C LEU A 96 -0.55 1.74 -1.17
N VAL A 97 -0.96 2.69 -2.01
CA VAL A 97 -2.08 2.56 -2.92
C VAL A 97 -1.59 2.51 -4.36
N PHE A 98 -2.06 1.50 -5.09
CA PHE A 98 -1.99 1.40 -6.54
C PHE A 98 -3.35 1.81 -7.09
N LYS A 99 -3.42 2.95 -7.76
CA LYS A 99 -4.62 3.39 -8.48
C LYS A 99 -4.55 2.87 -9.90
N LEU A 100 -5.55 2.09 -10.31
CA LEU A 100 -5.58 1.43 -11.60
C LEU A 100 -6.36 2.28 -12.61
N GLU A 101 -5.63 2.93 -13.52
CA GLU A 101 -6.22 3.72 -14.60
C GLU A 101 -6.47 2.86 -15.85
N TYR A 102 -6.84 3.48 -16.98
CA TYR A 102 -7.20 2.70 -18.17
C TYR A 102 -5.99 2.00 -18.82
N SER A 103 -4.85 2.68 -18.91
CA SER A 103 -3.64 2.20 -19.61
C SER A 103 -2.38 2.14 -18.73
N SER A 104 -2.46 2.66 -17.51
CA SER A 104 -1.35 2.71 -16.55
C SER A 104 -1.90 2.57 -15.14
N TYR A 105 -0.99 2.46 -14.18
CA TYR A 105 -1.31 2.59 -12.77
C TYR A 105 -0.32 3.54 -12.11
N THR A 106 -0.78 4.18 -11.05
CA THR A 106 0.04 5.06 -10.21
C THR A 106 0.19 4.47 -8.82
N VAL A 107 1.33 4.69 -8.19
CA VAL A 107 1.65 4.23 -6.84
C VAL A 107 1.99 5.40 -5.93
N GLY A 108 1.48 5.38 -4.71
CA GLY A 108 1.84 6.33 -3.66
C GLY A 108 1.10 6.06 -2.34
N PRO A 109 1.22 6.94 -1.34
CA PRO A 109 0.65 6.71 -0.01
C PRO A 109 -0.88 6.91 0.00
N ASP A 110 -1.41 7.62 -1.00
CA ASP A 110 -2.84 7.85 -1.19
C ASP A 110 -3.15 8.13 -2.68
N LYS A 111 -4.39 8.55 -2.98
CA LYS A 111 -4.86 8.77 -4.36
C LYS A 111 -4.38 10.09 -4.99
N ASN A 112 -3.86 11.01 -4.18
CA ASN A 112 -3.47 12.36 -4.58
C ASN A 112 -1.95 12.52 -4.68
N ASN A 113 -1.20 11.73 -3.92
CA ASN A 113 0.26 11.74 -3.91
C ASN A 113 0.80 10.60 -4.77
N VAL A 114 1.31 10.91 -5.96
CA VAL A 114 1.88 9.92 -6.89
C VAL A 114 3.40 9.95 -6.80
N TRP A 115 4.02 8.79 -6.59
CA TRP A 115 5.48 8.62 -6.61
C TRP A 115 5.99 7.94 -7.87
N LEU A 116 5.20 7.03 -8.42
CA LEU A 116 5.57 6.24 -9.60
C LEU A 116 4.33 6.01 -10.46
N GLU A 117 4.46 6.22 -11.77
CA GLU A 117 3.48 5.81 -12.77
C GLU A 117 4.14 4.81 -13.71
N LYS A 118 3.48 3.68 -13.97
CA LYS A 118 3.98 2.66 -14.91
C LYS A 118 2.84 2.12 -15.78
N PRO A 119 3.14 1.76 -17.04
CA PRO A 119 2.20 1.01 -17.85
C PRO A 119 2.05 -0.41 -17.31
N TYR A 120 0.93 -1.04 -17.64
CA TYR A 120 0.68 -2.43 -17.28
C TYR A 120 1.67 -3.39 -17.92
N LEU A 121 1.88 -4.55 -17.28
CA LEU A 121 2.77 -5.62 -17.74
C LEU A 121 4.26 -5.28 -17.80
N GLU A 122 4.63 -4.01 -17.61
CA GLU A 122 6.02 -3.61 -17.45
C GLU A 122 6.57 -4.12 -16.12
N ARG A 123 7.77 -4.69 -16.18
CA ARG A 123 8.47 -5.20 -15.02
C ARG A 123 8.88 -4.04 -14.12
N TRP A 124 8.77 -4.23 -12.82
CA TRP A 124 9.43 -3.36 -11.84
C TRP A 124 10.90 -3.71 -11.77
N GLU A 125 11.74 -2.70 -11.96
CA GLU A 125 13.15 -2.80 -11.65
C GLU A 125 13.35 -2.85 -10.15
N LYS A 126 14.45 -3.49 -9.74
CA LYS A 126 14.78 -3.63 -8.31
C LYS A 126 14.88 -2.26 -7.63
N THR A 127 15.47 -1.27 -8.30
CA THR A 127 15.59 0.09 -7.79
C THR A 127 14.24 0.76 -7.61
N GLU A 128 13.25 0.50 -8.47
CA GLU A 128 11.91 1.05 -8.32
C GLU A 128 11.20 0.48 -7.09
N LEU A 129 11.38 -0.82 -6.81
CA LEU A 129 10.89 -1.45 -5.58
C LEU A 129 11.53 -0.83 -4.34
N GLU A 130 12.86 -0.70 -4.36
CA GLU A 130 13.64 -0.12 -3.26
C GLU A 130 13.26 1.35 -3.01
N ASP A 131 13.12 2.16 -4.06
CA ASP A 131 12.76 3.57 -3.94
C ASP A 131 11.36 3.76 -3.36
N VAL A 132 10.37 3.00 -3.83
CA VAL A 132 8.99 3.08 -3.31
C VAL A 132 8.93 2.59 -1.87
N ALA A 133 9.54 1.45 -1.56
CA ALA A 133 9.56 0.91 -0.20
C ALA A 133 10.32 1.83 0.78
N GLY A 134 11.44 2.41 0.33
CA GLY A 134 12.26 3.35 1.07
C GLY A 134 11.48 4.61 1.43
N LYS A 135 10.95 5.33 0.43
CA LYS A 135 10.12 6.52 0.65
C LYS A 135 8.95 6.25 1.59
N TRP A 136 8.26 5.13 1.38
CA TRP A 136 7.13 4.76 2.22
C TRP A 136 7.51 4.53 3.68
N SER A 137 8.65 3.85 3.91
CA SER A 137 9.17 3.55 5.24
C SER A 137 9.72 4.80 5.93
N GLU A 138 10.37 5.69 5.19
CA GLU A 138 10.82 7.00 5.68
C GLU A 138 9.63 7.83 6.18
N GLU A 139 8.58 7.97 5.38
CA GLU A 139 7.37 8.68 5.82
C GLU A 139 6.71 8.05 7.05
N LEU A 140 6.74 6.72 7.18
CA LEU A 140 6.24 6.03 8.37
C LEU A 140 7.05 6.40 9.62
N VAL A 141 8.38 6.39 9.51
CA VAL A 141 9.30 6.73 10.60
C VAL A 141 9.18 8.20 10.97
N GLU A 142 8.99 9.08 9.99
CA GLU A 142 8.69 10.50 10.23
C GLU A 142 7.38 10.68 10.99
N GLU A 143 6.29 10.01 10.59
CA GLU A 143 5.02 10.08 11.30
C GLU A 143 5.16 9.55 12.74
N LEU A 144 5.87 8.44 12.93
CA LEU A 144 6.17 7.90 14.25
C LEU A 144 6.93 8.91 15.11
N THR A 145 7.97 9.53 14.55
CA THR A 145 8.80 10.53 15.23
C THR A 145 7.97 11.75 15.63
N GLN A 146 7.12 12.26 14.73
CA GLN A 146 6.24 13.39 15.01
C GLN A 146 5.23 13.07 16.11
N ARG A 147 4.67 11.86 16.14
CA ARG A 147 3.78 11.42 17.22
C ARG A 147 4.50 11.39 18.56
N LEU A 148 5.73 10.86 18.60
CA LEU A 148 6.54 10.83 19.81
C LEU A 148 6.91 12.23 20.31
N GLN A 149 7.22 13.16 19.41
CA GLN A 149 7.53 14.54 19.79
C GLN A 149 6.34 15.30 20.36
N LYS A 150 5.10 14.95 19.97
CA LYS A 150 3.88 15.57 20.53
C LYS A 150 3.51 15.05 21.92
N LEU A 151 4.10 13.94 22.35
CA LEU A 151 3.80 13.27 23.61
C LEU A 151 4.84 13.57 24.71
N ILE A 152 5.88 14.35 24.40
CA ILE A 152 6.94 14.82 25.32
C ILE A 152 6.74 16.31 25.57
#